data_AF-A0A9P7B3Z6-F1
#
_entry.id   AF-A0A9P7B3Z6-F1
#
_cell.length_a   1.000
_cell.length_b   1.000
_cell.length_c   1.000
_cell.angle_alpha   90.00
_cell.angle_beta   90.00
_cell.angle_gamma   90.00
#
_symmetry.space_group_name_H-M   'P 1'
#
loop_
_entity.id
_entity.type
_entity.pdbx_description
1 polymer ?
#
loop_
_entity_poly.entity_id
_entity_poly.type
_entity_poly.pdbx_seq_one_letter_code
_entity_poly.pdbx_strand_id
1 'polypeptide(L)'
;MSWRGALQQYICHPEKYETVSSTESQVIYHDSTAVIITDGFPKATEHLLILPRNASLSKVHPTTALTDHIKHKLERYIEIAIKYIIKDFKSKYEILDNNLAENLEREFIQIGIHHVPSMNNLHVHVITKDFHSTRLKHKKHYNSFNTGFFVKWDDLPLKERPSDPKLIEKKYLRDHDLICCYCGQNFTNKFSKLKEHLNEEFSKRFVPNNE
;
A
#
# COMPACT_ATOMS: atom_id res chain seq x y z
N MET A 1 22.52 9.89 3.35
CA MET A 1 21.92 8.53 3.36
C MET A 1 21.20 8.33 2.04
N SER A 2 21.38 7.20 1.34
CA SER A 2 20.59 6.92 0.12
C SER A 2 19.12 6.82 0.48
N TRP A 3 18.22 7.46 -0.31
CA TRP A 3 16.78 7.44 -0.05
C TRP A 3 16.22 6.00 0.04
N ARG A 4 16.83 5.04 -0.67
CA ARG A 4 16.44 3.62 -0.62
C ARG A 4 16.57 2.99 0.76
N GLY A 5 17.39 3.55 1.65
CA GLY A 5 17.60 3.09 3.02
C GLY A 5 16.74 3.81 4.07
N ALA A 6 15.84 4.71 3.68
CA ALA A 6 15.11 5.55 4.63
C ALA A 6 14.19 4.74 5.57
N LEU A 7 13.76 3.54 5.19
CA LEU A 7 12.93 2.69 6.06
C LEU A 7 13.70 2.06 7.23
N GLN A 8 15.04 2.00 7.15
CA GLN A 8 15.87 1.35 8.16
C GLN A 8 15.73 2.00 9.55
N GLN A 9 15.51 3.31 9.60
CA GLN A 9 15.37 4.04 10.86
C GLN A 9 14.13 3.61 11.65
N TYR A 10 13.00 3.35 10.97
CA TYR A 10 11.78 2.88 11.61
C TYR A 10 11.93 1.46 12.14
N ILE A 11 12.69 0.61 11.44
CA ILE A 11 12.97 -0.76 11.89
C ILE A 11 13.85 -0.77 13.14
N CYS A 12 14.90 0.06 13.15
CA CYS A 12 15.86 0.09 14.26
C CYS A 12 15.33 0.83 15.49
N HIS A 13 14.62 1.93 15.28
CA HIS A 13 14.25 2.89 16.32
C HIS A 13 12.78 3.34 16.20
N PRO A 14 11.80 2.43 16.17
CA PRO A 14 10.40 2.81 16.00
C PRO A 14 9.89 3.73 17.13
N GLU A 15 10.44 3.61 18.34
CA GLU A 15 10.09 4.41 19.53
C GLU A 15 10.29 5.92 19.30
N LYS A 16 11.20 6.31 18.41
CA LYS A 16 11.47 7.72 18.08
C LYS A 16 10.37 8.36 17.25
N TYR A 17 9.44 7.56 16.74
CA TYR A 17 8.40 7.97 15.80
C TYR A 17 6.98 7.65 16.29
N GLU A 18 6.83 7.21 17.55
CA GLU A 18 5.53 6.90 18.18
C GLU A 18 4.75 8.17 18.58
N THR A 19 5.44 9.29 18.83
CA THR A 19 4.81 10.59 19.13
C THR A 19 5.77 11.74 18.80
N VAL A 20 5.44 12.53 17.78
CA VAL A 20 6.03 13.86 17.57
C VAL A 20 4.88 14.86 17.61
N SER A 21 4.76 15.59 18.73
CA SER A 21 3.82 16.71 18.99
C SER A 21 2.49 16.73 18.20
N SER A 22 1.40 16.41 18.89
CA SER A 22 0.01 16.82 18.64
C SER A 22 -0.66 16.63 17.28
N THR A 23 -0.04 16.16 16.19
CA THR A 23 -0.81 15.94 14.95
C THR A 23 -0.55 14.70 14.10
N GLU A 24 0.54 13.93 14.18
CA GLU A 24 0.60 12.67 13.41
C GLU A 24 1.80 11.79 13.82
N SER A 25 1.53 10.67 14.51
CA SER A 25 2.53 9.61 14.69
C SER A 25 2.77 8.91 13.36
N GLN A 26 4.03 8.66 13.02
CA GLN A 26 4.37 7.86 11.83
C GLN A 26 4.38 6.37 12.14
N VAL A 27 4.56 5.96 13.39
CA VAL A 27 4.51 4.56 13.83
C VAL A 27 3.17 4.28 14.50
N ILE A 28 2.43 3.35 13.92
CA ILE A 28 1.10 2.93 14.40
C ILE A 28 1.23 1.82 15.45
N TYR A 29 2.17 0.90 15.23
CA TYR A 29 2.41 -0.24 16.10
C TYR A 29 3.83 -0.74 15.93
N HIS A 30 4.44 -1.23 17.00
CA HIS A 30 5.66 -2.02 16.88
C HIS A 30 5.83 -3.03 18.01
N ASP A 31 6.57 -4.08 17.71
CA ASP A 31 7.12 -5.01 18.70
C ASP A 31 8.50 -5.50 18.26
N SER A 32 9.04 -6.55 18.87
CA SER A 32 10.35 -7.12 18.48
C SER A 32 10.37 -7.75 17.09
N THR A 33 9.21 -8.01 16.46
CA THR A 33 9.08 -8.74 15.20
C THR A 33 8.83 -7.81 14.01
N ALA A 34 7.91 -6.85 14.14
CA ALA A 34 7.57 -5.93 13.04
C ALA A 34 7.20 -4.52 13.53
N VAL A 35 7.20 -3.58 12.58
CA VAL A 35 6.77 -2.18 12.75
C VAL A 35 5.70 -1.88 11.70
N ILE A 36 4.63 -1.20 12.06
CA ILE A 36 3.61 -0.68 11.16
C ILE A 36 3.75 0.84 11.13
N ILE A 37 3.94 1.40 9.94
CA ILE A 37 4.08 2.85 9.75
C ILE A 37 3.10 3.40 8.72
N THR A 38 2.82 4.68 8.78
CA THR A 38 2.23 5.42 7.65
C THR A 38 3.28 5.63 6.55
N ASP A 39 2.89 5.46 5.29
CA ASP A 39 3.77 5.75 4.16
C ASP A 39 3.98 7.27 4.05
N GLY A 40 5.22 7.74 3.98
CA GLY A 40 5.53 9.18 3.90
C GLY A 40 5.08 9.86 2.58
N PHE A 41 4.66 9.08 1.58
CA PHE A 41 4.13 9.54 0.30
C PHE A 41 2.89 8.71 -0.07
N PRO A 42 1.80 8.76 0.72
CA PRO A 42 0.68 7.83 0.62
C PRO A 42 0.02 7.91 -0.77
N LYS A 43 -0.27 6.77 -1.41
CA LYS A 43 -0.83 6.75 -2.79
C LYS A 43 -2.35 6.68 -2.83
N ALA A 44 -2.98 6.48 -1.68
CA ALA A 44 -4.40 6.51 -1.41
C ALA A 44 -4.63 7.27 -0.10
N THR A 45 -5.89 7.37 0.34
CA THR A 45 -6.26 8.01 1.61
C THR A 45 -5.56 7.36 2.79
N GLU A 46 -5.59 6.02 2.87
CA GLU A 46 -4.84 5.26 3.85
C GLU A 46 -3.78 4.40 3.16
N HIS A 47 -2.53 4.54 3.58
CA HIS A 47 -1.41 3.75 3.04
C HIS A 47 -0.40 3.47 4.14
N LEU A 48 -0.39 2.22 4.60
CA LEU A 48 0.51 1.74 5.63
C LEU A 48 1.56 0.79 5.05
N LEU A 49 2.69 0.70 5.76
CA LEU A 49 3.77 -0.25 5.49
C LEU A 49 4.01 -1.12 6.72
N ILE A 50 4.03 -2.44 6.54
CA ILE A 50 4.47 -3.40 7.56
C ILE A 50 5.93 -3.77 7.26
N LEU A 51 6.81 -3.51 8.22
CA LEU A 51 8.26 -3.67 8.12
C LEU A 51 8.74 -4.77 9.08
N PRO A 52 9.21 -5.92 8.59
CA PRO A 52 9.84 -6.93 9.45
C PRO A 52 11.16 -6.41 10.03
N ARG A 53 11.36 -6.59 11.33
CA ARG A 53 12.55 -6.08 12.05
C ARG A 53 13.76 -6.99 11.97
N ASN A 54 13.56 -8.26 11.61
CA ASN A 54 14.67 -9.19 11.41
C ASN A 54 15.55 -8.71 10.24
N ALA A 55 16.81 -8.38 10.52
CA ALA A 55 17.72 -7.81 9.53
C ALA A 55 18.00 -8.72 8.33
N SER A 56 18.02 -10.05 8.56
CA SER A 56 18.23 -11.05 7.50
C SER A 56 17.03 -11.14 6.58
N LEU A 57 15.81 -10.98 7.11
CA LEU A 57 14.59 -10.96 6.31
C LEU A 57 14.41 -9.61 5.59
N SER A 58 14.71 -8.51 6.26
CA SER A 58 14.46 -7.16 5.78
C SER A 58 15.22 -6.84 4.48
N LYS A 59 16.37 -7.46 4.24
CA LYS A 59 17.18 -7.20 3.03
C LYS A 59 16.98 -8.21 1.90
N VAL A 60 16.12 -9.21 2.08
CA VAL A 60 15.85 -10.24 1.07
C VAL A 60 14.79 -9.73 0.09
N HIS A 61 14.91 -10.14 -1.16
CA HIS A 61 13.95 -9.74 -2.18
C HIS A 61 12.52 -10.19 -1.79
N PRO A 62 11.51 -9.30 -1.83
CA PRO A 62 10.18 -9.56 -1.28
C PRO A 62 9.50 -10.83 -1.79
N THR A 63 9.60 -11.08 -3.10
CA THR A 63 9.01 -12.27 -3.75
C THR A 63 9.61 -13.60 -3.29
N THR A 64 10.79 -13.56 -2.66
CA THR A 64 11.47 -14.74 -2.09
C THR A 64 11.42 -14.77 -0.56
N ALA A 65 11.30 -13.60 0.08
CA ALA A 65 11.29 -13.45 1.52
C ALA A 65 10.00 -13.95 2.17
N LEU A 66 8.86 -13.73 1.50
CA LEU A 66 7.52 -14.00 2.01
C LEU A 66 7.07 -15.44 1.74
N THR A 67 7.78 -16.40 2.32
CA THR A 67 7.33 -17.81 2.41
C THR A 67 6.10 -17.94 3.30
N ASP A 68 5.35 -19.05 3.21
CA ASP A 68 4.16 -19.29 4.04
C ASP A 68 4.44 -19.14 5.55
N HIS A 69 5.60 -19.60 6.01
CA HIS A 69 6.03 -19.43 7.41
C HIS A 69 6.21 -17.96 7.81
N ILE A 70 6.78 -17.15 6.92
CA ILE A 70 6.94 -15.70 7.17
C ILE A 70 5.59 -15.00 7.07
N LYS A 71 4.73 -15.39 6.12
CA LYS A 71 3.38 -14.85 5.99
C LYS A 71 2.56 -15.08 7.25
N HIS A 72 2.51 -16.32 7.75
CA HIS A 72 1.81 -16.65 9.01
C HIS A 72 2.30 -15.81 10.19
N LYS A 73 3.61 -15.52 10.29
CA LYS A 73 4.13 -14.61 11.32
C LYS A 73 3.67 -13.17 11.16
N LEU A 74 3.41 -12.73 9.92
CA LEU A 74 3.03 -11.35 9.60
C LEU A 74 1.51 -11.12 9.58
N GLU A 75 0.69 -12.16 9.52
CA GLU A 75 -0.78 -12.08 9.47
C GLU A 75 -1.37 -11.20 10.58
N ARG A 76 -0.92 -11.37 11.82
CA ARG A 76 -1.40 -10.54 12.94
C ARG A 76 -1.16 -9.03 12.74
N TYR A 77 -0.11 -8.64 12.00
CA TYR A 77 0.19 -7.23 11.73
C TYR A 77 -0.66 -6.70 10.58
N ILE A 78 -1.03 -7.56 9.63
CA ILE A 78 -2.02 -7.24 8.59
C ILE A 78 -3.37 -6.95 9.26
N GLU A 79 -3.81 -7.79 10.20
CA GLU A 79 -5.05 -7.54 10.94
C GLU A 79 -5.04 -6.22 11.72
N ILE A 80 -3.92 -5.90 12.39
CA ILE A 80 -3.76 -4.61 13.09
C ILE A 80 -3.86 -3.44 12.10
N ALA A 81 -3.16 -3.53 10.96
CA ALA A 81 -3.17 -2.50 9.93
C ALA A 81 -4.57 -2.29 9.32
N ILE A 82 -5.28 -3.38 9.00
CA ILE A 82 -6.66 -3.31 8.50
C ILE A 82 -7.59 -2.63 9.52
N LYS A 83 -7.55 -3.07 10.78
CA LYS A 83 -8.38 -2.49 11.85
C LYS A 83 -8.10 -1.00 12.03
N TYR A 84 -6.83 -0.60 11.95
CA TYR A 84 -6.44 0.81 11.97
C TYR A 84 -7.04 1.57 10.80
N ILE A 85 -6.84 1.10 9.56
CA ILE A 85 -7.36 1.73 8.35
C ILE A 85 -8.87 1.88 8.41
N ILE A 86 -9.62 0.84 8.78
CA ILE A 86 -11.08 0.91 8.83
C ILE A 86 -11.54 1.94 9.86
N LYS A 87 -10.93 1.94 11.06
CA LYS A 87 -11.28 2.88 12.12
C LYS A 87 -10.98 4.32 11.69
N ASP A 88 -9.79 4.56 11.16
CA ASP A 88 -9.33 5.89 10.78
C ASP A 88 -10.04 6.43 9.52
N PHE A 89 -10.37 5.55 8.57
CA PHE A 89 -11.15 5.95 7.41
C PHE A 89 -12.59 6.30 7.80
N LYS A 90 -13.25 5.48 8.65
CA LYS A 90 -14.62 5.75 9.12
C LYS A 90 -14.72 6.95 10.05
N SER A 91 -13.65 7.35 10.73
CA SER A 91 -13.65 8.58 11.52
C SER A 91 -13.64 9.84 10.64
N LYS A 92 -13.11 9.73 9.42
CA LYS A 92 -13.00 10.84 8.45
C LYS A 92 -14.13 10.87 7.42
N TYR A 93 -14.70 9.70 7.07
CA TYR A 93 -15.66 9.58 5.98
C TYR A 93 -16.85 8.68 6.31
N GLU A 94 -18.02 9.10 5.85
CA GLU A 94 -19.21 8.28 5.71
C GLU A 94 -19.13 7.51 4.38
N ILE A 95 -19.54 6.24 4.40
CA ILE A 95 -19.52 5.36 3.23
C ILE A 95 -20.93 5.28 2.65
N LEU A 96 -21.11 5.80 1.44
CA LEU A 96 -22.40 5.84 0.73
C LEU A 96 -22.70 4.54 -0.04
N ASP A 97 -21.67 3.79 -0.43
CA ASP A 97 -21.82 2.56 -1.19
C ASP A 97 -22.12 1.39 -0.24
N ASN A 98 -23.40 1.00 -0.16
CA ASN A 98 -23.86 -0.06 0.74
C ASN A 98 -23.17 -1.41 0.48
N ASN A 99 -22.92 -1.76 -0.78
CA ASN A 99 -22.23 -3.02 -1.13
C ASN A 99 -20.79 -3.01 -0.62
N LEU A 100 -20.13 -1.85 -0.71
CA LEU A 100 -18.80 -1.65 -0.16
C LEU A 100 -18.82 -1.65 1.37
N ALA A 101 -19.82 -1.07 2.00
CA ALA A 101 -19.94 -0.97 3.46
C ALA A 101 -20.03 -2.35 4.14
N GLU A 102 -20.72 -3.31 3.51
CA GLU A 102 -20.85 -4.68 4.02
C GLU A 102 -19.51 -5.45 4.05
N ASN A 103 -18.63 -5.20 3.08
CA ASN A 103 -17.38 -5.95 2.90
C ASN A 103 -16.15 -5.04 2.74
N LEU A 104 -16.12 -3.93 3.48
CA LEU A 104 -15.13 -2.87 3.32
C LEU A 104 -13.69 -3.39 3.38
N GLU A 105 -13.39 -4.24 4.37
CA GLU A 105 -12.06 -4.85 4.54
C GLU A 105 -11.58 -5.53 3.25
N ARG A 106 -12.42 -6.38 2.67
CA ARG A 106 -12.06 -7.22 1.53
C ARG A 106 -12.06 -6.45 0.21
N GLU A 107 -13.04 -5.56 0.02
CA GLU A 107 -13.27 -4.92 -1.26
C GLU A 107 -12.53 -3.58 -1.41
N PHE A 108 -12.20 -2.92 -0.30
CA PHE A 108 -11.58 -1.59 -0.30
C PHE A 108 -10.10 -1.59 0.06
N ILE A 109 -9.60 -2.59 0.78
CA ILE A 109 -8.19 -2.66 1.19
C ILE A 109 -7.47 -3.69 0.34
N GLN A 110 -6.28 -3.35 -0.16
CA GLN A 110 -5.38 -4.29 -0.82
C GLN A 110 -4.10 -4.47 0.00
N ILE A 111 -3.64 -5.71 0.07
CA ILE A 111 -2.43 -6.09 0.80
C ILE A 111 -1.49 -6.78 -0.17
N GLY A 112 -0.21 -6.41 -0.14
CA GLY A 112 0.76 -7.01 -1.07
C GLY A 112 2.10 -6.31 -1.09
N ILE A 113 2.90 -6.67 -2.09
CA ILE A 113 4.24 -6.13 -2.31
C ILE A 113 4.40 -5.66 -3.75
N HIS A 114 5.36 -4.77 -3.98
CA HIS A 114 5.84 -4.51 -5.34
C HIS A 114 6.78 -5.63 -5.80
N HIS A 115 6.59 -6.07 -7.05
CA HIS A 115 7.43 -7.09 -7.68
C HIS A 115 8.90 -6.63 -7.82
N VAL A 116 9.12 -5.33 -8.06
CA VAL A 116 10.45 -4.69 -8.01
C VAL A 116 10.41 -3.60 -6.94
N PRO A 117 11.02 -3.81 -5.76
CA PRO A 117 10.91 -2.86 -4.66
C PRO A 117 11.71 -1.57 -4.92
N SER A 118 11.13 -0.43 -4.56
CA SER A 118 11.81 0.87 -4.65
C SER A 118 12.74 1.15 -3.45
N MET A 119 12.48 0.51 -2.31
CA MET A 119 13.25 0.62 -1.07
C MET A 119 14.02 -0.67 -0.79
N ASN A 120 15.13 -0.57 -0.06
CA ASN A 120 15.99 -1.72 0.23
C ASN A 120 15.38 -2.67 1.27
N ASN A 121 14.57 -2.13 2.19
CA ASN A 121 13.94 -2.92 3.24
C ASN A 121 12.63 -3.53 2.73
N LEU A 122 12.38 -4.80 3.04
CA LEU A 122 11.10 -5.47 2.82
C LEU A 122 9.98 -4.68 3.52
N HIS A 123 8.94 -4.39 2.76
CA HIS A 123 7.74 -3.71 3.22
C HIS A 123 6.52 -4.33 2.55
N VAL A 124 5.51 -4.66 3.35
CA VAL A 124 4.19 -5.07 2.86
C VAL A 124 3.30 -3.84 2.87
N HIS A 125 2.70 -3.53 1.73
CA HIS A 125 1.72 -2.45 1.61
C HIS A 125 0.37 -2.94 2.14
N VAL A 126 -0.28 -2.10 2.95
CA VAL A 126 -1.70 -2.21 3.28
C VAL A 126 -2.31 -0.86 2.90
N ILE A 127 -3.10 -0.82 1.83
CA ILE A 127 -3.49 0.43 1.18
C ILE A 127 -4.95 0.38 0.73
N THR A 128 -5.68 1.49 0.87
CA THR A 128 -7.04 1.60 0.35
C THR A 128 -7.06 1.73 -1.17
N LYS A 129 -8.15 1.29 -1.81
CA LYS A 129 -8.31 1.26 -3.27
C LYS A 129 -8.86 2.57 -3.86
N ASP A 130 -8.99 3.62 -3.04
CA ASP A 130 -9.39 4.93 -3.53
C ASP A 130 -8.38 5.62 -4.43
N PHE A 131 -7.08 5.46 -4.14
CA PHE A 131 -6.03 6.19 -4.83
C PHE A 131 -6.29 7.71 -4.90
N HIS A 132 -7.07 8.24 -3.95
CA HIS A 132 -7.39 9.64 -3.77
C HIS A 132 -6.28 10.28 -2.94
N SER A 133 -5.23 10.76 -3.61
CA SER A 133 -4.08 11.35 -2.95
C SER A 133 -3.38 12.42 -3.79
N THR A 134 -2.92 13.47 -3.14
CA THR A 134 -2.06 14.51 -3.74
C THR A 134 -0.67 13.96 -4.12
N ARG A 135 -0.22 12.85 -3.51
CA ARG A 135 1.07 12.19 -3.79
C ARG A 135 0.99 11.13 -4.90
N LEU A 136 -0.21 10.77 -5.36
CA LEU A 136 -0.40 10.04 -6.60
C LEU A 136 -0.20 11.01 -7.78
N LYS A 137 1.00 11.04 -8.36
CA LYS A 137 1.41 12.10 -9.30
C LYS A 137 1.55 11.65 -10.75
N HIS A 138 1.82 10.37 -11.00
CA HIS A 138 2.16 9.89 -12.34
C HIS A 138 1.68 8.47 -12.59
N LYS A 139 1.61 8.08 -13.87
CA LYS A 139 1.22 6.75 -14.36
C LYS A 139 1.89 5.60 -13.58
N LYS A 140 3.20 5.69 -13.37
CA LYS A 140 3.95 4.65 -12.65
C LYS A 140 3.47 4.46 -11.21
N HIS A 141 3.07 5.53 -10.52
CA HIS A 141 2.55 5.41 -9.15
C HIS A 141 1.21 4.69 -9.12
N TYR A 142 0.35 4.90 -10.12
CA TYR A 142 -0.95 4.23 -10.18
C TYR A 142 -0.80 2.76 -10.58
N ASN A 143 -0.08 2.52 -11.67
CA ASN A 143 0.12 1.17 -12.19
C ASN A 143 0.92 0.27 -11.26
N SER A 144 1.76 0.82 -10.36
CA SER A 144 2.48 -0.02 -9.41
C SER A 144 1.57 -0.76 -8.43
N PHE A 145 0.34 -0.26 -8.19
CA PHE A 145 -0.66 -0.91 -7.34
C PHE A 145 -1.79 -1.57 -8.14
N ASN A 146 -2.08 -1.08 -9.36
CA ASN A 146 -3.27 -1.49 -10.13
C ASN A 146 -2.94 -2.42 -11.32
N THR A 147 -1.79 -3.08 -11.31
CA THR A 147 -1.38 -4.03 -12.35
C THR A 147 -0.65 -5.21 -11.71
N GLY A 148 -0.22 -6.19 -12.52
CA GLY A 148 0.63 -7.30 -12.05
C GLY A 148 2.01 -6.90 -11.51
N PHE A 149 2.34 -5.60 -11.46
CA PHE A 149 3.46 -5.12 -10.66
C PHE A 149 3.20 -5.23 -9.14
N PHE A 150 1.94 -5.14 -8.73
CA PHE A 150 1.52 -5.39 -7.35
C PHE A 150 1.19 -6.86 -7.19
N VAL A 151 2.00 -7.56 -6.40
CA VAL A 151 1.74 -8.96 -6.07
C VAL A 151 0.91 -8.99 -4.80
N LYS A 152 -0.32 -9.49 -4.90
CA LYS A 152 -1.24 -9.58 -3.76
C LYS A 152 -0.70 -10.54 -2.73
N TRP A 153 -1.04 -10.30 -1.46
CA TRP A 153 -0.65 -11.15 -0.34
C TRP A 153 -1.01 -12.62 -0.54
N ASP A 154 -2.20 -12.89 -1.07
CA ASP A 154 -2.70 -14.25 -1.28
C ASP A 154 -1.98 -15.00 -2.41
N ASP A 155 -1.36 -14.26 -3.34
CA ASP A 155 -0.60 -14.83 -4.47
C ASP A 155 0.87 -15.16 -4.09
N LEU A 156 1.29 -14.86 -2.86
CA LEU A 156 2.63 -15.14 -2.34
C LEU A 156 2.71 -16.49 -1.61
N PRO A 157 3.85 -17.20 -1.66
CA PRO A 157 5.05 -16.88 -2.44
C PRO A 157 4.85 -17.10 -3.94
N LEU A 158 5.56 -16.34 -4.77
CA LEU A 158 5.53 -16.55 -6.22
C LEU A 158 6.16 -17.90 -6.57
N LYS A 159 5.48 -18.67 -7.42
CA LYS A 159 5.96 -19.98 -7.90
C LYS A 159 7.20 -19.85 -8.80
N GLU A 160 7.29 -18.76 -9.54
CA GLU A 160 8.39 -18.50 -10.48
C GLU A 160 9.26 -17.34 -10.00
N ARG A 161 10.56 -17.45 -10.30
CA ARG A 161 11.51 -16.37 -9.99
C ARG A 161 11.17 -15.12 -10.81
N PRO A 162 11.40 -13.92 -10.24
CA PRO A 162 11.13 -12.67 -10.93
C PRO A 162 11.88 -12.63 -12.26
N SER A 163 11.15 -12.37 -13.36
CA SER A 163 11.73 -12.01 -14.66
C SER A 163 12.62 -10.76 -14.52
N ASP A 164 13.44 -10.45 -15.54
CA ASP A 164 14.27 -9.24 -15.58
C ASP A 164 13.47 -8.02 -15.07
N PRO A 165 13.91 -7.35 -13.99
CA PRO A 165 13.22 -6.20 -13.42
C PRO A 165 12.86 -5.13 -14.45
N LYS A 166 13.70 -4.92 -15.47
CA LYS A 166 13.43 -3.94 -16.54
C LYS A 166 12.24 -4.36 -17.41
N LEU A 167 12.08 -5.65 -17.68
CA LEU A 167 10.94 -6.18 -18.44
C LEU A 167 9.65 -6.07 -17.64
N ILE A 168 9.70 -6.38 -16.33
CA ILE A 168 8.56 -6.24 -15.41
C ILE A 168 8.11 -4.78 -15.33
N GLU A 169 9.03 -3.84 -15.09
CA GLU A 169 8.71 -2.41 -15.05
C GLU A 169 8.16 -1.91 -16.40
N LYS A 170 8.76 -2.33 -17.52
CA LYS A 170 8.27 -1.95 -18.85
C LYS A 170 6.84 -2.44 -19.06
N LYS A 171 6.59 -3.75 -18.88
CA LYS A 171 5.30 -4.39 -19.10
C LYS A 171 4.19 -3.74 -18.25
N TYR A 172 4.42 -3.60 -16.95
CA TYR A 172 3.35 -3.24 -16.02
C TYR A 172 3.27 -1.74 -15.72
N LEU A 173 4.40 -1.03 -15.64
CA LEU A 173 4.38 0.39 -15.28
C LEU A 173 4.32 1.31 -16.50
N ARG A 174 4.99 0.95 -17.59
CA ARG A 174 5.13 1.82 -18.76
C ARG A 174 4.11 1.50 -19.85
N ASP A 175 4.00 0.24 -20.23
CA ASP A 175 3.26 -0.17 -21.43
C ASP A 175 1.80 -0.51 -21.11
N HIS A 176 1.48 -0.83 -19.85
CA HIS A 176 0.11 -1.08 -19.42
C HIS A 176 -0.73 0.20 -19.41
N ASP A 177 -1.95 0.15 -19.94
CA ASP A 177 -2.89 1.27 -19.90
C ASP A 177 -3.32 1.63 -18.47
N LEU A 178 -3.78 2.87 -18.30
CA LEU A 178 -4.41 3.36 -17.08
C LEU A 178 -5.87 2.90 -17.05
N ILE A 179 -6.18 1.88 -16.25
CA ILE A 179 -7.53 1.32 -16.12
C ILE A 179 -8.05 1.60 -14.71
N CYS A 180 -9.24 2.19 -14.60
CA CYS A 180 -9.85 2.49 -13.31
C CYS A 180 -10.13 1.23 -12.47
N CYS A 181 -9.74 1.26 -11.20
CA CYS A 181 -9.90 0.18 -10.24
C CYS A 181 -11.34 -0.02 -9.74
N TYR A 182 -12.23 0.95 -10.00
CA TYR A 182 -13.64 0.89 -9.62
C TYR A 182 -14.53 0.39 -10.77
N CYS A 183 -14.41 1.00 -11.95
CA CYS A 183 -15.34 0.79 -13.05
C CYS A 183 -14.73 0.12 -14.29
N GLY A 184 -13.40 -0.10 -14.30
CA GLY A 184 -12.71 -0.70 -15.45
C GLY A 184 -12.56 0.23 -16.68
N GLN A 185 -12.97 1.50 -16.60
CA GLN A 185 -12.78 2.45 -17.70
C GLN A 185 -11.29 2.63 -18.04
N ASN A 186 -10.95 2.56 -19.32
CA ASN A 186 -9.59 2.70 -19.83
C ASN A 186 -9.29 4.16 -20.24
N PHE A 187 -8.24 4.72 -19.66
CA PHE A 187 -7.74 6.09 -19.88
C PHE A 187 -6.43 6.13 -20.69
N THR A 188 -5.98 4.98 -21.19
CA THR A 188 -4.74 4.77 -21.95
C THR A 188 -3.52 5.34 -21.23
N ASN A 189 -3.00 6.48 -21.68
CA ASN A 189 -1.86 7.18 -21.09
C ASN A 189 -2.23 8.52 -20.43
N LYS A 190 -3.52 8.85 -20.34
CA LYS A 190 -4.03 10.15 -19.87
C LYS A 190 -4.18 10.19 -18.35
N PHE A 191 -3.06 10.30 -17.63
CA PHE A 191 -3.05 10.30 -16.16
C PHE A 191 -3.92 11.40 -15.51
N SER A 192 -3.94 12.62 -16.04
CA SER A 192 -4.80 13.68 -15.49
C SER A 192 -6.28 13.28 -15.51
N LYS A 193 -6.74 12.71 -16.63
CA LYS A 193 -8.12 12.25 -16.78
C LYS A 193 -8.46 11.10 -15.84
N LEU A 194 -7.56 10.14 -15.65
CA LEU A 194 -7.74 9.10 -14.65
C LEU A 194 -7.85 9.72 -13.24
N LYS A 195 -6.98 10.68 -12.91
CA LYS A 195 -6.96 11.30 -11.58
C LYS A 195 -8.24 12.08 -11.30
N GLU A 196 -8.73 12.85 -12.27
CA GLU A 196 -10.05 13.50 -12.21
C GLU A 196 -11.16 12.47 -11.97
N HIS A 197 -11.16 11.38 -12.74
CA HIS A 197 -12.14 10.31 -12.57
C HIS A 197 -12.06 9.60 -11.21
N LEU A 198 -10.86 9.34 -10.67
CA LEU A 198 -10.71 8.75 -9.33
C LEU A 198 -11.30 9.66 -8.25
N ASN A 199 -11.18 10.98 -8.38
CA ASN A 199 -11.81 11.92 -7.47
C ASN A 199 -13.34 11.84 -7.55
N GLU A 200 -13.90 11.73 -8.77
CA GLU A 200 -15.34 11.52 -8.95
C GLU A 200 -15.79 10.20 -8.33
N GLU A 201 -15.07 9.09 -8.57
CA GLU A 201 -15.38 7.79 -7.99
C GLU A 201 -15.27 7.79 -6.46
N PHE A 202 -14.36 8.59 -5.89
CA PHE A 202 -14.25 8.80 -4.45
C PHE A 202 -15.46 9.54 -3.91
N SER A 203 -15.81 10.72 -4.47
CA SER A 203 -16.95 11.52 -4.00
C SER A 203 -18.30 10.84 -4.17
N LYS A 204 -18.44 9.90 -5.13
CA LYS A 204 -19.65 9.07 -5.26
C LYS A 204 -19.81 8.06 -4.11
N ARG A 205 -18.72 7.64 -3.47
CA ARG A 205 -18.71 6.54 -2.48
C ARG A 205 -18.47 7.01 -1.06
N PHE A 206 -17.83 8.17 -0.90
CA PHE A 206 -17.39 8.66 0.39
C PHE A 206 -17.71 10.14 0.53
N VAL A 207 -18.26 10.51 1.67
CA VAL A 207 -18.52 11.90 2.05
C VAL A 207 -17.73 12.18 3.32
N PRO A 208 -16.99 13.29 3.43
CA PRO A 208 -16.33 13.66 4.68
C PRO A 208 -17.36 13.73 5.80
N ASN A 209 -17.04 13.16 6.96
CA ASN A 209 -17.82 13.40 8.16
C ASN A 209 -17.77 14.91 8.43
N ASN A 210 -18.92 15.56 8.57
CA ASN A 210 -18.95 16.97 8.95
C ASN A 210 -18.26 17.11 10.32
N GLU A 211 -17.23 17.97 10.42
CA GLU A 211 -16.72 18.44 11.70
C GLU A 211 -17.76 19.31 12.44
#